data_AF-A0AAE7J552-F1
#
_entry.id   AF-A0AAE7J552-F1
#
_cell.length_a   1.000
_cell.length_b   1.000
_cell.length_c   1.000
_cell.angle_alpha   90.00
_cell.angle_beta   90.00
_cell.angle_gamma   90.00
#
_symmetry.space_group_name_H-M   'P 1'
#
loop_
_entity.id
_entity.type
_entity.pdbx_description
1 polymer ?
#
loop_
_entity_poly.entity_id
_entity_poly.type
_entity_poly.pdbx_seq_one_letter_code
_entity_poly.pdbx_strand_id
1 'polypeptide(L)' 'MVYNHPQHRGEGFDLQGQEGEVVSLLGEWKGRPISPTLPVVVAFGRYKAHFREDELTALN' A
#
# COMPACT_ATOMS: atom_id res chain seq x y z
N MET A 1 1.19 -6.39 8.36
CA MET A 1 1.71 -5.56 9.47
C MET A 1 2.74 -4.55 8.97
N VAL A 2 2.61 -3.30 9.41
CA VAL A 2 3.46 -2.15 9.07
C VAL A 2 4.00 -1.48 10.34
N TYR A 3 5.08 -0.72 10.24
CA TYR A 3 5.71 -0.01 11.38
C TYR A 3 5.82 1.51 11.17
N ASN A 4 5.37 1.99 10.01
CA ASN A 4 5.45 3.40 9.60
C ASN A 4 4.09 4.11 9.69
N HIS A 5 3.08 3.48 10.30
CA HIS A 5 1.78 4.11 10.50
C HIS A 5 1.92 5.30 11.48
N PRO A 6 1.40 6.50 11.15
CA PRO A 6 1.73 7.71 11.89
C PRO A 6 1.24 7.73 13.35
N GLN A 7 0.16 7.00 13.66
CA GLN A 7 -0.37 6.82 15.02
C GLN A 7 0.27 5.65 15.78
N HIS A 8 1.03 4.78 15.11
CA HIS A 8 1.65 3.56 15.68
C HIS A 8 3.13 3.47 15.27
N ARG A 9 3.87 4.58 15.41
CA ARG A 9 5.26 4.67 14.93
C ARG A 9 6.17 3.74 15.73
N GLY A 10 6.90 2.87 15.03
CA GLY A 10 7.85 1.95 15.66
C GLY A 10 7.18 0.72 16.31
N GLU A 11 5.85 0.63 16.24
CA GLU A 11 5.06 -0.48 16.73
C GLU A 11 4.41 -1.20 15.56
N GLY A 12 4.27 -2.53 15.68
CA GLY A 12 3.63 -3.33 14.65
C GLY A 12 2.14 -3.05 14.60
N PHE A 13 1.66 -2.52 13.48
CA PHE A 13 0.26 -2.24 13.23
C PHE A 13 -0.27 -3.07 12.08
N ASP A 14 -1.39 -3.76 12.27
CA ASP A 14 -2.03 -4.52 11.20
C ASP A 14 -3.06 -3.66 10.45
N LEU A 15 -3.01 -3.69 9.12
CA LEU A 15 -3.91 -2.92 8.25
C LEU A 15 -5.09 -3.77 7.77
N GLN A 16 -5.15 -5.06 8.12
CA GLN A 16 -6.26 -5.93 7.74
C GLN A 16 -7.60 -5.35 8.21
N GLY A 17 -8.59 -5.31 7.30
CA GLY A 17 -9.93 -4.75 7.57
C GLY A 17 -10.05 -3.24 7.39
N GLN A 18 -8.97 -2.53 7.07
CA GLN A 18 -9.01 -1.12 6.70
C GLN A 18 -9.35 -0.96 5.22
N GLU A 19 -10.11 0.08 4.90
CA GLU A 19 -10.44 0.46 3.52
C GLU A 19 -9.64 1.69 3.09
N GLY A 20 -9.26 1.74 1.81
CA GLY A 20 -8.49 2.84 1.25
C GLY A 20 -8.61 2.90 -0.27
N GLU A 21 -8.00 3.92 -0.87
CA GLU A 21 -8.04 4.16 -2.31
C GLU A 21 -6.74 3.74 -2.98
N VAL A 22 -6.81 3.01 -4.10
CA VAL A 22 -5.63 2.71 -4.93
C VAL A 22 -5.20 3.99 -5.65
N VAL A 23 -4.01 4.50 -5.32
CA VAL A 23 -3.50 5.77 -5.85
C VAL A 23 -2.35 5.61 -6.84
N SER A 24 -1.73 4.43 -6.90
CA SER A 24 -0.66 4.14 -7.88
C SER A 24 -0.47 2.64 -8.07
N LEU A 25 -0.13 2.24 -9.29
CA LEU A 25 0.34 0.90 -9.66
C LEU A 25 1.75 1.03 -10.21
N LEU A 26 2.73 0.49 -9.48
CA LEU A 26 4.14 0.62 -9.82
C LEU A 26 4.57 -0.45 -10.83
N GLY A 27 4.68 -0.08 -12.10
CA GLY A 27 5.25 -0.95 -13.16
C GLY A 27 6.34 -0.29 -14.00
N GLU A 28 6.41 1.04 -13.99
CA GLU A 28 7.39 1.82 -14.74
C GLU A 28 7.91 3.01 -13.93
N TRP A 29 9.19 3.33 -14.11
CA TRP A 29 9.79 4.57 -13.62
C TRP A 29 10.58 5.26 -14.73
N LYS A 30 10.12 6.45 -15.14
CA LYS A 30 10.78 7.28 -16.17
C LYS A 30 11.07 6.51 -17.47
N GLY A 31 10.09 5.78 -18.00
CA GLY A 31 10.26 5.00 -19.23
C GLY A 31 11.00 3.67 -19.06
N ARG A 32 11.31 3.26 -17.81
CA ARG A 32 12.00 2.00 -17.52
C ARG A 32 11.09 1.07 -16.73
N PRO A 33 10.89 -0.19 -17.18
CA PRO A 33 10.18 -1.19 -16.42
C PRO A 33 10.84 -1.40 -15.05
N ILE A 34 10.03 -1.50 -14.00
CA ILE A 34 10.46 -1.84 -12.65
C ILE A 34 9.66 -3.05 -12.14
N SER A 35 10.23 -3.79 -11.19
CA SER A 35 9.65 -5.02 -10.65
C SER A 35 9.49 -4.97 -9.12
N PRO A 36 8.73 -4.00 -8.56
CA PRO A 36 8.51 -3.95 -7.12
C PRO A 36 7.69 -5.15 -6.65
N THR A 37 8.08 -5.72 -5.52
CA THR A 37 7.38 -6.86 -4.92
C THR A 37 6.01 -6.50 -4.33
N LEU A 38 5.79 -5.22 -4.03
CA LEU A 38 4.54 -4.64 -3.51
C LEU A 38 4.12 -3.47 -4.42
N PRO A 39 3.56 -3.75 -5.62
CA PRO A 39 3.35 -2.73 -6.64
C PRO A 39 2.16 -1.80 -6.38
N VAL A 40 1.19 -2.21 -5.55
CA VAL A 40 -0.06 -1.47 -5.36
C VAL A 40 0.08 -0.49 -4.20
N VAL A 41 -0.06 0.81 -4.47
CA VAL A 41 -0.03 1.85 -3.43
C VAL A 41 -1.45 2.24 -3.06
N VAL A 42 -1.82 2.01 -1.80
CA VAL A 42 -3.14 2.36 -1.25
C VAL A 42 -3.00 3.52 -0.26
N ALA A 43 -3.91 4.49 -0.35
CA ALA A 43 -3.99 5.64 0.55
C ALA A 43 -5.10 5.47 1.58
N PHE A 44 -4.74 5.67 2.85
CA PHE A 44 -5.63 5.74 4.02
C PHE A 44 -5.62 7.19 4.54
N GLY A 45 -6.12 8.11 3.71
CA GLY A 45 -5.94 9.56 3.89
C GLY A 45 -4.52 10.02 3.55
N ARG A 46 -3.78 10.58 4.52
CA ARG A 46 -2.39 11.02 4.30
C ARG A 46 -1.37 9.88 4.35
N TYR A 47 -1.72 8.77 4.99
CA TYR A 47 -0.86 7.59 5.08
C TYR A 47 -0.99 6.75 3.81
N LYS A 48 0.14 6.22 3.33
CA LYS A 48 0.18 5.33 2.17
C LYS A 48 0.98 4.09 2.52
N ALA A 49 0.50 2.95 2.09
CA ALA A 49 1.17 1.66 2.22
C ALA A 49 1.21 0.93 0.88
N HIS A 50 2.19 0.05 0.73
CA HIS A 50 2.37 -0.77 -0.47
C HIS A 50 1.88 -2.18 -0.18
N PHE A 51 1.20 -2.78 -1.14
CA PHE A 51 0.60 -4.10 -1.04
C PHE A 51 0.87 -4.92 -2.30
N ARG A 52 0.76 -6.24 -2.17
CA ARG A 52 0.49 -7.11 -3.30
C ARG A 52 -0.98 -7.04 -3.71
N GLU A 53 -1.28 -7.47 -4.92
CA GLU A 53 -2.65 -7.54 -5.41
C GLU A 53 -3.50 -8.55 -4.61
N ASP A 54 -2.90 -9.65 -4.15
CA ASP A 54 -3.57 -10.72 -3.39
C ASP A 54 -3.81 -10.38 -1.91
N GLU A 55 -3.27 -9.26 -1.42
CA GLU A 55 -3.55 -8.73 -0.08
C GLU A 55 -4.78 -7.79 -0.07
N LEU A 56 -5.33 -7.47 -1.23
CA LEU A 56 -6.42 -6.50 -1.40
C LEU A 56 -7.68 -7.17 -1.94
N THR A 57 -8.83 -6.55 -1.68
CA THR A 57 -10.12 -6.96 -2.24
C THR A 57 -10.85 -5.71 -2.71
N ALA A 58 -11.35 -5.73 -3.95
CA ALA A 58 -12.15 -4.63 -4.47
C ALA A 58 -13.50 -4.58 -3.75
N LEU A 59 -13.89 -3.39 -3.30
CA LEU A 59 -15.22 -3.13 -2.75
C LEU A 59 -16.18 -2.88 -3.92
N ASN A 60 -17.33 -3.55 -3.89
CA ASN A 60 -18.39 -3.40 -4.89
C ASN A 60 -19.41 -2.34 -4.46
#